data_AF-A0A968WTV3-F1
#
_entry.id   AF-A0A968WTV3-F1
#
_cell.length_a   1.000
_cell.length_b   1.000
_cell.length_c   1.000
_cell.angle_alpha   90.00
_cell.angle_beta   90.00
_cell.angle_gamma   90.00
#
_symmetry.space_group_name_H-M   'P 1'
#
loop_
_entity.id
_entity.type
_entity.pdbx_description
1 polymer ?
#
loop_
_entity_poly.entity_id
_entity_poly.type
_entity_poly.pdbx_seq_one_letter_code
_entity_poly.pdbx_strand_id
1 'polypeptide(L)'
;MTDVPPDAASHMKSALAFEKSGDWANALAAWRRGLDFDPQNARALRRIGQCLYNIRALDEAQRFVRETLKLLPGDAASERLLGAIARSLPSWHRVHAVDALKAEDFPLAAQHLERWFELQPDNRTCAAWLDRARSFLPDLGQRLDAMDGGAARRRIYVAGCARSGTWLATALMNCFDGVQMVAEESMFGRFLRITPEAPCIVLKRSSDAYSALARAPEEIEIVYVVRHPFDVLTSVHTGRERYATPERWKAEMAAFRLLLESRRGGLHLLGYEDMVLEPAVAQQRLGEALGLPIRHPFARFNEVVSFGSGAVAAMHGLRAPDAKSVGRWRRDQEQLEYVKSVLPQLEPELSWLTNLRGYDVTL
;
A
#
# COMPACT_ATOMS: atom_id res chain seq x y z
N MET A 1 17.34 43.14 34.27
CA MET A 1 16.00 43.48 33.74
C MET A 1 16.22 44.06 32.36
N THR A 2 16.08 43.25 31.32
CA THR A 2 16.07 43.73 29.93
C THR A 2 14.72 44.40 29.70
N ASP A 3 14.76 45.71 29.46
CA ASP A 3 13.59 46.55 29.26
C ASP A 3 12.90 46.11 27.96
N VAL A 4 11.71 45.53 28.10
CA VAL A 4 10.91 45.11 26.93
C VAL A 4 10.39 46.40 26.28
N PRO A 5 10.63 46.64 24.98
CA PRO A 5 10.11 47.83 24.30
C PRO A 5 8.60 47.99 24.57
N PRO A 6 8.08 49.20 24.84
CA PRO A 6 6.68 49.41 25.19
C PRO A 6 5.70 48.78 24.20
N ASP A 7 6.08 48.72 22.92
CA ASP A 7 5.32 48.10 21.84
C ASP A 7 5.23 46.57 21.96
N ALA A 8 6.32 45.90 22.37
CA ALA A 8 6.30 44.47 22.68
C ALA A 8 5.40 44.15 23.88
N ALA A 9 5.50 44.94 24.96
CA ALA A 9 4.63 44.77 26.13
C ALA A 9 3.15 45.03 25.80
N SER A 10 2.88 45.97 24.89
CA SER A 10 1.54 46.26 24.37
C SER A 10 0.98 45.08 23.58
N HIS A 11 1.74 44.54 22.63
CA HIS A 11 1.33 43.37 21.84
C HIS A 11 1.07 42.13 22.71
N MET A 12 1.89 41.87 23.72
CA MET A 12 1.67 40.74 24.65
C MET A 12 0.41 40.93 25.51
N LYS A 13 0.09 42.17 25.92
CA LYS A 13 -1.17 42.46 26.64
C LYS A 13 -2.39 42.23 25.76
N SER A 14 -2.36 42.71 24.51
CA SER A 14 -3.43 42.44 23.53
C SER A 14 -3.59 40.94 23.28
N ALA A 15 -2.49 40.21 23.12
CA ALA A 15 -2.52 38.77 22.91
C ALA A 15 -3.21 38.03 24.08
N LEU A 16 -2.89 38.40 25.33
CA LEU A 16 -3.56 37.85 26.51
C LEU A 16 -5.05 38.20 26.57
N ALA A 17 -5.45 39.38 26.10
CA ALA A 17 -6.86 39.76 26.03
C ALA A 17 -7.62 38.89 25.00
N PHE A 18 -7.03 38.67 23.82
CA PHE A 18 -7.57 37.78 22.79
C PHE A 18 -7.64 36.32 23.26
N GLU A 19 -6.63 35.82 24.00
CA GLU A 19 -6.69 34.47 24.59
C GLU A 19 -7.87 34.34 25.57
N LYS A 20 -8.10 35.35 26.41
CA LYS A 20 -9.21 35.35 27.38
C LYS A 20 -10.58 35.36 26.70
N SER A 21 -10.70 35.99 25.53
CA SER A 21 -11.93 35.99 24.73
C SER A 21 -12.07 34.75 23.84
N GLY A 22 -11.09 33.84 23.83
CA GLY A 22 -11.08 32.67 22.94
C GLY A 22 -10.77 33.00 21.48
N ASP A 23 -10.33 34.22 21.18
CA ASP A 23 -9.94 34.65 19.85
C ASP A 23 -8.49 34.23 19.57
N TRP A 24 -8.31 32.93 19.34
CA TRP A 24 -6.99 32.31 19.20
C TRP A 24 -6.23 32.82 17.96
N ALA A 25 -6.93 33.24 16.91
CA ALA A 25 -6.32 33.76 15.68
C ALA A 25 -5.70 35.14 15.91
N ASN A 26 -6.42 36.07 16.53
CA ASN A 26 -5.87 37.38 16.87
C ASN A 26 -4.82 37.29 17.99
N ALA A 27 -5.00 36.37 18.94
CA ALA A 27 -3.96 36.08 19.94
C ALA A 27 -2.66 35.60 19.28
N LEU A 28 -2.73 34.67 18.33
CA LEU A 28 -1.57 34.17 17.58
C LEU A 28 -0.85 35.30 16.86
N ALA A 29 -1.59 36.16 16.14
CA ALA A 29 -1.01 37.29 15.42
C ALA A 29 -0.33 38.31 16.36
N ALA A 30 -0.92 38.58 17.53
CA ALA A 30 -0.35 39.47 18.53
C ALA A 30 0.89 38.87 19.22
N TRP A 31 0.90 37.57 19.51
CA TRP A 31 2.08 36.89 20.05
C TRP A 31 3.23 36.81 19.04
N ARG A 32 2.95 36.56 17.75
CA ARG A 32 3.96 36.59 16.68
C ARG A 32 4.63 37.97 16.59
N ARG A 33 3.84 39.05 16.64
CA ARG A 33 4.39 40.41 16.74
C ARG A 33 5.23 40.64 17.98
N GLY A 34 4.88 40.01 19.11
CA GLY A 34 5.71 40.03 20.31
C GLY A 34 7.08 39.36 20.12
N LEU A 35 7.16 38.28 19.33
CA LEU A 35 8.42 37.61 19.00
C LEU A 35 9.31 38.42 18.05
N ASP A 36 8.75 39.32 17.25
CA ASP A 36 9.56 40.20 16.38
C ASP A 36 10.54 41.07 17.19
N PHE A 37 10.21 41.35 18.46
CA PHE A 37 11.07 42.12 19.38
C PHE A 37 11.99 41.25 20.25
N ASP A 38 11.55 40.06 20.63
CA ASP A 38 12.34 39.07 21.37
C ASP A 38 12.09 37.66 20.82
N PRO A 39 12.88 37.22 19.82
CA PRO A 39 12.69 35.92 19.19
C PRO A 39 12.89 34.72 20.13
N GLN A 40 13.56 34.91 21.28
CA GLN A 40 13.83 33.87 22.27
C GLN A 40 12.91 33.98 23.49
N ASN A 41 11.79 34.69 23.36
CA ASN A 41 10.82 34.78 24.44
C ASN A 41 10.08 33.45 24.63
N ALA A 42 10.58 32.61 25.53
CA ALA A 42 10.00 31.30 25.81
C ALA A 42 8.51 31.37 26.22
N ARG A 43 8.09 32.44 26.90
CA ARG A 43 6.67 32.65 27.24
C ARG A 43 5.83 32.88 25.99
N ALA A 44 6.28 33.73 25.06
CA ALA A 44 5.56 33.99 23.81
C ALA A 44 5.54 32.75 22.91
N LEU A 45 6.66 32.02 22.78
CA LEU A 45 6.72 30.74 22.05
C LEU A 45 5.70 29.72 22.57
N ARG A 46 5.60 29.55 23.90
CA ARG A 46 4.60 28.65 24.51
C ARG A 46 3.18 29.07 24.17
N ARG A 47 2.91 30.37 24.25
CA ARG A 47 1.58 30.95 24.02
C ARG A 47 1.17 30.81 22.55
N ILE A 48 2.10 31.00 21.62
CA ILE A 48 1.92 30.67 20.20
C ILE A 48 1.57 29.20 20.03
N GLY A 49 2.31 28.30 20.67
CA GLY A 49 2.00 26.87 20.69
C GLY A 49 0.58 26.58 21.19
N GLN A 50 0.13 27.27 22.24
CA GLN A 50 -1.21 27.14 22.80
C GLN A 50 -2.30 27.65 21.84
N CYS A 51 -2.09 28.80 21.22
CA CYS A 51 -2.99 29.35 20.20
C CYS A 51 -3.12 28.37 19.02
N LEU A 52 -1.98 27.88 18.50
CA LEU A 52 -1.92 26.92 17.39
C LEU A 52 -2.64 25.61 17.72
N TYR A 53 -2.48 25.10 18.95
CA TYR A 53 -3.22 23.94 19.42
C TYR A 53 -4.74 24.15 19.39
N ASN A 54 -5.21 25.31 19.84
CA ASN A 54 -6.64 25.63 19.87
C ASN A 54 -7.24 25.83 18.47
N ILE A 55 -6.48 26.35 17.50
CA ILE A 55 -6.92 26.45 16.10
C ILE A 55 -6.65 25.17 15.28
N ARG A 56 -6.21 24.08 15.92
CA ARG A 56 -5.94 22.76 15.30
C ARG A 56 -4.77 22.72 14.31
N ALA A 57 -3.86 23.70 14.36
CA ALA A 57 -2.58 23.68 13.64
C ALA A 57 -1.53 22.87 14.44
N LEU A 58 -1.74 21.56 14.55
CA LEU A 58 -1.05 20.73 15.54
C LEU A 58 0.46 20.54 15.29
N ASP A 59 0.91 20.46 14.03
CA ASP A 59 2.34 20.33 13.71
C ASP A 59 3.10 21.61 14.07
N GLU A 60 2.56 22.78 13.70
CA GLU A 60 3.15 24.06 14.11
C GLU A 60 3.11 24.22 15.63
N ALA A 61 2.01 23.85 16.29
CA ALA A 61 1.92 23.86 17.74
C ALA A 61 3.05 23.02 18.38
N GLN A 62 3.29 21.81 17.86
CA GLN A 62 4.36 20.95 18.36
C GLN A 62 5.73 21.62 18.21
N ARG A 63 6.01 22.26 17.08
CA ARG A 63 7.28 22.94 16.81
C ARG A 63 7.56 24.04 17.85
N PHE A 64 6.62 24.96 18.04
CA PHE A 64 6.80 26.09 18.98
C PHE A 64 6.89 25.64 20.45
N VAL A 65 6.15 24.59 20.83
CA VAL A 65 6.24 24.03 22.18
C VAL A 65 7.59 23.33 22.39
N ARG A 66 8.13 22.63 21.39
CA ARG A 66 9.49 22.05 21.45
C ARG A 66 10.56 23.14 21.53
N GLU A 67 10.43 24.24 20.80
CA GLU A 67 11.34 25.39 20.91
C GLU A 67 11.30 26.02 22.30
N THR A 68 10.11 26.13 22.90
CA THR A 68 9.97 26.58 24.29
C THR A 68 10.74 25.68 25.25
N LEU A 69 10.61 24.34 25.12
CA LEU A 69 11.29 23.38 25.98
C LEU A 69 12.81 23.33 25.79
N LYS A 70 13.32 23.77 24.63
CA LYS A 70 14.77 23.97 24.43
C LYS A 70 15.28 25.15 25.25
N LEU A 71 14.49 26.23 25.37
CA LEU A 71 14.87 27.44 26.11
C LEU A 71 14.60 27.31 27.62
N LEU A 72 13.52 26.62 27.99
CA LEU A 72 13.11 26.36 29.37
C LEU A 72 12.86 24.85 29.57
N PRO A 73 13.91 24.05 29.77
CA PRO A 73 13.77 22.65 30.13
C PRO A 73 12.96 22.51 31.44
N GLY A 74 12.01 21.58 31.48
CA GLY A 74 11.18 21.32 32.67
C GLY A 74 9.99 22.29 32.87
N ASP A 75 9.66 23.13 31.89
CA ASP A 75 8.45 23.95 31.96
C ASP A 75 7.19 23.07 31.92
N ALA A 76 6.61 22.79 33.09
CA ALA A 76 5.46 21.90 33.25
C ALA A 76 4.22 22.30 32.44
N ALA A 77 4.08 23.57 32.06
CA ALA A 77 3.00 24.01 31.17
C ALA A 77 3.23 23.56 29.72
N SER A 78 4.45 23.72 29.22
CA SER A 78 4.87 23.27 27.89
C SER A 78 4.86 21.75 27.77
N GLU A 79 5.29 21.03 28.80
CA GLU A 79 5.24 19.56 28.82
C GLU A 79 3.80 19.03 28.77
N ARG A 80 2.88 19.63 29.55
CA ARG A 80 1.46 19.28 29.49
C ARG A 80 0.85 19.56 28.12
N LEU A 81 1.19 20.70 27.51
CA LEU A 81 0.72 21.06 26.18
C LEU A 81 1.29 20.12 25.11
N LEU A 82 2.58 19.77 25.17
CA LEU A 82 3.19 18.79 24.28
C LEU A 82 2.50 17.42 24.38
N GLY A 83 2.16 16.99 25.60
CA GLY A 83 1.40 15.76 25.82
C GLY A 83 -0.02 15.82 25.22
N ALA A 84 -0.70 16.96 25.30
CA ALA A 84 -2.02 17.15 24.67
C ALA A 84 -1.94 17.16 23.14
N ILE A 85 -0.92 17.80 22.57
CA ILE A 85 -0.63 17.81 21.14
C ILE A 85 -0.33 16.38 20.66
N ALA A 86 0.56 15.66 21.35
CA ALA A 86 0.95 14.30 21.00
C ALA A 86 -0.25 13.32 20.98
N ARG A 87 -1.19 13.45 21.92
CA ARG A 87 -2.43 12.66 21.92
C ARG A 87 -3.36 13.00 20.75
N SER A 88 -3.29 14.23 20.22
CA SER A 88 -4.18 14.73 19.16
C SER A 88 -3.62 14.53 17.74
N LEU A 89 -2.29 14.47 17.57
CA LEU A 89 -1.65 14.38 16.27
C LEU A 89 -2.08 13.16 15.44
N PRO A 90 -2.13 11.92 15.98
CA PRO A 90 -2.51 10.76 15.18
C PRO A 90 -3.91 10.87 14.58
N SER A 91 -4.89 11.35 15.34
CA SER A 91 -6.27 11.51 14.84
C SER A 91 -6.38 12.65 13.84
N TRP A 92 -5.60 13.72 14.00
CA TRP A 92 -5.52 14.81 13.04
C TRP A 92 -4.96 14.35 11.69
N HIS A 93 -3.78 13.71 11.67
CA HIS A 93 -3.21 13.17 10.43
C HIS A 93 -4.12 12.13 9.79
N ARG A 94 -4.76 11.26 10.59
CA ARG A 94 -5.73 10.29 10.06
C ARG A 94 -6.87 10.96 9.31
N VAL A 95 -7.50 12.01 9.85
CA VAL A 95 -8.63 12.69 9.19
C VAL A 95 -8.18 13.35 7.90
N HIS A 96 -7.09 14.10 7.93
CA HIS A 96 -6.56 14.76 6.73
C HIS A 96 -6.10 13.77 5.65
N ALA A 97 -5.53 12.63 6.05
CA ALA A 97 -5.22 11.53 5.13
C ALA A 97 -6.47 10.97 4.44
N VAL A 98 -7.57 10.77 5.19
CA VAL A 98 -8.84 10.29 4.63
C VAL A 98 -9.42 11.30 3.65
N ASP A 99 -9.40 12.59 4.00
CA ASP A 99 -9.92 13.64 3.13
C ASP A 99 -9.09 13.77 1.84
N ALA A 100 -7.76 13.70 1.94
CA ALA A 100 -6.86 13.67 0.79
C ALA A 100 -7.06 12.43 -0.08
N LEU A 101 -7.22 11.24 0.51
CA LEU A 101 -7.53 10.01 -0.24
C LEU A 101 -8.86 10.10 -0.99
N LYS A 102 -9.90 10.71 -0.39
CA LYS A 102 -11.19 10.94 -1.05
C LYS A 102 -11.09 11.96 -2.19
N ALA A 103 -10.22 12.94 -2.04
CA ALA A 103 -9.92 13.94 -3.07
C ALA A 103 -8.93 13.43 -4.14
N GLU A 104 -8.45 12.19 -4.03
CA GLU A 104 -7.39 11.61 -4.87
C GLU A 104 -6.08 12.41 -4.86
N ASP A 105 -5.84 13.20 -3.81
CA ASP A 105 -4.56 13.87 -3.56
C ASP A 105 -3.60 12.90 -2.84
N PHE A 106 -3.07 11.95 -3.61
CA PHE A 106 -2.18 10.91 -3.09
C PHE A 106 -0.87 11.44 -2.48
N PRO A 107 -0.21 12.48 -3.01
CA PRO A 107 0.93 13.11 -2.35
C PRO A 107 0.61 13.65 -0.96
N LEU A 108 -0.49 14.41 -0.81
CA LEU A 108 -0.90 14.92 0.49
C LEU A 108 -1.32 13.79 1.44
N ALA A 109 -2.06 12.81 0.93
CA ALA A 109 -2.44 11.62 1.70
C ALA A 109 -1.20 10.90 2.24
N ALA A 110 -0.20 10.64 1.39
CA ALA A 110 1.05 10.01 1.77
C ALA A 110 1.76 10.81 2.87
N GLN A 111 1.86 12.13 2.75
CA GLN A 111 2.46 12.99 3.77
C GLN A 111 1.80 12.83 5.16
N HIS A 112 0.46 12.88 5.23
CA HIS A 112 -0.24 12.69 6.49
C HIS A 112 -0.11 11.25 7.01
N LEU A 113 -0.15 10.25 6.13
CA LEU A 113 -0.02 8.84 6.48
C LEU A 113 1.38 8.48 6.98
N GLU A 114 2.43 9.06 6.41
CA GLU A 114 3.81 8.94 6.90
C GLU A 114 3.92 9.45 8.32
N ARG A 115 3.37 10.65 8.55
CA ARG A 115 3.41 11.26 9.87
C ARG A 115 2.57 10.50 10.90
N TRP A 116 1.42 9.98 10.51
CA TRP A 116 0.64 9.09 11.38
C TRP A 116 1.39 7.78 11.66
N PHE A 117 2.05 7.19 10.66
CA PHE A 117 2.83 5.97 10.81
C PHE A 117 4.02 6.17 11.76
N GLU A 118 4.74 7.29 11.68
CA GLU A 118 5.82 7.63 12.65
C GLU A 118 5.32 7.66 14.09
N LEU A 119 4.10 8.18 14.31
CA LEU A 119 3.50 8.29 15.63
C LEU A 119 2.93 6.95 16.13
N GLN A 120 2.56 6.05 15.23
CA GLN A 120 1.98 4.73 15.53
C GLN A 120 2.48 3.66 14.55
N PRO A 121 3.75 3.20 14.67
CA PRO A 121 4.36 2.30 13.68
C PRO A 121 3.68 0.93 13.56
N ASP A 122 3.05 0.46 14.64
CA ASP A 122 2.35 -0.83 14.66
C ASP A 122 0.93 -0.77 14.07
N ASN A 123 0.47 0.41 13.63
CA ASN A 123 -0.87 0.59 13.09
C ASN A 123 -0.99 0.04 11.66
N ARG A 124 -1.47 -1.20 11.54
CA ARG A 124 -1.65 -1.90 10.25
C ARG A 124 -2.55 -1.16 9.26
N THR A 125 -3.60 -0.49 9.74
CA THR A 125 -4.49 0.30 8.87
C THR A 125 -3.75 1.47 8.26
N CYS A 126 -2.98 2.20 9.07
CA CYS A 126 -2.14 3.29 8.58
C CYS A 126 -1.11 2.79 7.56
N ALA A 127 -0.45 1.66 7.84
CA ALA A 127 0.51 1.06 6.92
C ALA A 127 -0.11 0.71 5.56
N ALA A 128 -1.27 0.02 5.57
CA ALA A 128 -1.97 -0.35 4.34
C ALA A 128 -2.42 0.88 3.53
N TRP A 129 -2.94 1.92 4.19
CA TRP A 129 -3.32 3.17 3.52
C TRP A 129 -2.10 3.92 2.97
N LEU A 130 -0.98 3.91 3.68
CA LEU A 130 0.27 4.52 3.22
C LEU A 130 0.80 3.82 1.97
N ASP A 131 0.83 2.48 1.96
CA ASP A 131 1.24 1.70 0.79
C ASP A 131 0.32 1.98 -0.40
N ARG A 132 -0.99 2.11 -0.15
CA ARG A 132 -1.96 2.52 -1.17
C ARG A 132 -1.67 3.92 -1.72
N ALA A 133 -1.53 4.93 -0.87
CA ALA A 133 -1.25 6.30 -1.30
C ALA A 133 0.06 6.35 -2.13
N ARG A 134 1.10 5.64 -1.67
CA ARG A 134 2.39 5.54 -2.35
C ARG A 134 2.32 4.87 -3.71
N SER A 135 1.43 3.89 -3.89
CA SER A 135 1.18 3.25 -5.19
C SER A 135 0.64 4.21 -6.26
N PHE A 136 0.07 5.35 -5.88
CA PHE A 136 -0.45 6.34 -6.80
C PHE A 136 0.41 7.62 -6.87
N LEU A 137 1.59 7.63 -6.24
CA LEU A 137 2.53 8.74 -6.38
C LEU A 137 3.05 8.84 -7.82
N PRO A 138 3.04 10.04 -8.43
CA PRO A 138 3.52 10.22 -9.80
C PRO A 138 5.04 10.02 -9.93
N ASP A 139 5.79 10.17 -8.85
CA ASP A 139 7.24 10.05 -8.77
C ASP A 139 7.70 8.73 -8.11
N LEU A 140 6.82 7.72 -8.01
CA LEU A 140 7.15 6.45 -7.34
C LEU A 140 8.42 5.79 -7.89
N GLY A 141 8.58 5.72 -9.22
CA GLY A 141 9.77 5.15 -9.86
C GLY A 141 11.06 5.86 -9.42
N GLN A 142 11.09 7.19 -9.50
CA GLN A 142 12.22 8.01 -9.07
C GLN A 142 12.59 7.81 -7.60
N ARG A 143 11.59 7.64 -6.73
CA ARG A 143 11.81 7.35 -5.30
C ARG A 143 12.42 5.97 -5.09
N LEU A 144 12.01 4.97 -5.87
CA LEU A 144 12.56 3.61 -5.81
C LEU A 144 14.01 3.58 -6.28
N ASP A 145 14.34 4.29 -7.35
CA ASP A 145 15.72 4.44 -7.85
C ASP A 145 16.61 5.16 -6.84
N ALA A 146 16.11 6.27 -6.27
CA ALA A 146 16.84 7.01 -5.24
C ALA A 146 17.11 6.15 -3.99
N MET A 147 16.15 5.29 -3.60
CA MET A 147 16.30 4.36 -2.48
C MET A 147 17.38 3.30 -2.74
N ASP A 148 17.60 2.91 -4.00
CA ASP A 148 18.61 1.91 -4.34
C ASP A 148 20.04 2.45 -4.32
N GLY A 149 20.23 3.78 -4.41
CA GLY A 149 21.54 4.41 -4.32
C GLY A 149 22.54 3.89 -5.37
N GLY A 150 22.04 3.51 -6.56
CA GLY A 150 22.84 2.93 -7.65
C GLY A 150 23.04 1.42 -7.58
N ALA A 151 22.52 0.72 -6.56
CA ALA A 151 22.49 -0.74 -6.56
C ALA A 151 21.49 -1.26 -7.61
N ALA A 152 21.87 -2.27 -8.39
CA ALA A 152 20.96 -2.94 -9.30
C ALA A 152 19.94 -3.78 -8.51
N ARG A 153 18.78 -3.19 -8.21
CA ARG A 153 17.67 -3.88 -7.51
C ARG A 153 16.51 -4.09 -8.46
N ARG A 154 15.90 -5.27 -8.34
CA ARG A 154 14.71 -5.63 -9.09
C ARG A 154 13.53 -5.80 -8.17
N ARG A 155 12.38 -5.31 -8.62
CA ARG A 155 11.13 -5.36 -7.87
C ARG A 155 10.11 -6.06 -8.73
N ILE A 156 9.63 -7.21 -8.27
CA ILE A 156 8.64 -8.02 -8.97
C ILE A 156 7.36 -8.04 -8.15
N TYR A 157 6.27 -7.62 -8.78
CA TYR A 157 4.95 -7.62 -8.20
C TYR A 157 4.11 -8.76 -8.79
N VAL A 158 3.82 -9.77 -7.96
CA VAL A 158 2.98 -10.90 -8.34
C VAL A 158 1.52 -10.49 -8.24
N ALA A 159 0.89 -10.34 -9.39
CA ALA A 159 -0.50 -9.91 -9.57
C ALA A 159 -1.32 -10.97 -10.31
N GLY A 160 -2.62 -10.74 -10.44
CA GLY A 160 -3.57 -11.68 -11.01
C GLY A 160 -4.93 -11.50 -10.37
N CYS A 161 -6.01 -11.94 -11.03
CA CYS A 161 -7.33 -11.82 -10.43
C CYS A 161 -7.47 -12.71 -9.19
N ALA A 162 -8.52 -12.48 -8.39
CA ALA A 162 -8.89 -13.35 -7.28
C ALA A 162 -8.94 -14.80 -7.76
N ARG A 163 -8.39 -15.72 -6.95
CA ARG A 163 -8.37 -17.18 -7.23
C ARG A 163 -7.62 -17.60 -8.50
N SER A 164 -6.82 -16.74 -9.12
CA SER A 164 -5.94 -17.10 -10.25
C SER A 164 -4.73 -17.95 -9.89
N GLY A 165 -4.41 -18.13 -8.60
CA GLY A 165 -3.22 -18.86 -8.17
C GLY A 165 -1.99 -17.98 -7.92
N THR A 166 -2.19 -16.71 -7.57
CA THR A 166 -1.10 -15.78 -7.21
C THR A 166 -0.20 -16.30 -6.10
N TRP A 167 -0.73 -17.01 -5.09
CA TRP A 167 0.10 -17.65 -4.06
C TRP A 167 0.97 -18.79 -4.60
N LEU A 168 0.48 -19.55 -5.58
CA LEU A 168 1.28 -20.58 -6.26
C LEU A 168 2.40 -19.93 -7.09
N ALA A 169 2.11 -18.82 -7.77
CA ALA A 169 3.13 -18.03 -8.47
C ALA A 169 4.15 -17.40 -7.49
N THR A 170 3.72 -16.92 -6.32
CA THR A 170 4.61 -16.48 -5.23
C THR A 170 5.52 -17.63 -4.76
N ALA A 171 5.02 -18.87 -4.72
CA ALA A 171 5.83 -20.05 -4.41
C ALA A 171 6.84 -20.39 -5.51
N LEU A 172 6.44 -20.26 -6.77
CA LEU A 172 7.33 -20.37 -7.92
C LEU A 172 8.45 -19.33 -7.86
N MET A 173 8.13 -18.07 -7.53
CA MET A 173 9.13 -17.01 -7.39
C MET A 173 10.18 -17.33 -6.33
N ASN A 174 9.78 -17.98 -5.22
CA ASN A 174 10.69 -18.39 -4.16
C ASN A 174 11.64 -19.54 -4.58
N CYS A 175 11.41 -20.16 -5.72
CA CYS A 175 12.26 -21.23 -6.26
C CYS A 175 13.44 -20.69 -7.09
N PHE A 176 13.53 -19.36 -7.28
CA PHE A 176 14.64 -18.70 -7.98
C PHE A 176 15.71 -18.20 -7.00
N ASP A 177 16.92 -18.06 -7.50
CA ASP A 177 18.05 -17.55 -6.74
C ASP A 177 18.01 -16.02 -6.61
N GLY A 178 18.59 -15.49 -5.53
CA GLY A 178 18.66 -14.04 -5.29
C GLY A 178 17.31 -13.36 -5.04
N VAL A 179 16.27 -14.13 -4.68
CA VAL A 179 14.92 -13.62 -4.41
C VAL A 179 14.66 -13.47 -2.91
N GLN A 180 14.22 -12.28 -2.50
CA GLN A 180 13.63 -11.99 -1.19
C GLN A 180 12.11 -11.96 -1.35
N MET A 181 11.43 -12.92 -0.71
CA MET A 181 9.98 -12.96 -0.66
C MET A 181 9.46 -12.11 0.51
N VAL A 182 8.53 -11.21 0.21
CA VAL A 182 7.83 -10.42 1.23
C VAL A 182 6.58 -11.20 1.65
N ALA A 183 6.55 -11.67 2.90
CA ALA A 183 5.52 -12.57 3.42
C ALA A 183 4.19 -11.87 3.80
N GLU A 184 3.74 -10.91 2.98
CA GLU A 184 2.49 -10.17 3.17
C GLU A 184 1.86 -9.76 1.84
N GLU A 185 0.54 -9.60 1.84
CA GLU A 185 -0.19 -9.03 0.72
C GLU A 185 -0.26 -7.52 0.91
N SER A 186 0.27 -6.75 -0.05
CA SER A 186 0.18 -5.28 0.00
C SER A 186 0.11 -4.67 -1.40
N MET A 187 -0.16 -3.37 -1.45
CA MET A 187 -0.01 -2.52 -2.63
C MET A 187 1.48 -2.38 -2.98
N PHE A 188 1.82 -2.18 -4.26
CA PHE A 188 3.23 -2.08 -4.67
C PHE A 188 3.97 -0.83 -4.13
N GLY A 189 3.28 0.19 -3.61
CA GLY A 189 3.89 1.29 -2.86
C GLY A 189 4.65 0.82 -1.60
N ARG A 190 4.38 -0.40 -1.13
CA ARG A 190 5.10 -1.07 -0.05
C ARG A 190 6.61 -1.22 -0.31
N PHE A 191 7.03 -1.25 -1.58
CA PHE A 191 8.46 -1.32 -1.93
C PHE A 191 9.29 -0.21 -1.29
N LEU A 192 8.75 1.00 -1.10
CA LEU A 192 9.42 2.13 -0.42
C LEU A 192 9.71 1.90 1.08
N ARG A 193 9.29 0.76 1.65
CA ARG A 193 9.46 0.42 3.07
C ARG A 193 10.14 -0.92 3.27
N ILE A 194 10.54 -1.61 2.20
CA ILE A 194 11.18 -2.92 2.32
C ILE A 194 12.69 -2.68 2.43
N THR A 195 13.31 -3.27 3.46
CA THR A 195 14.77 -3.35 3.53
C THR A 195 15.23 -4.51 2.63
N PRO A 196 16.04 -4.25 1.58
CA PRO A 196 16.48 -5.29 0.66
C PRO A 196 17.49 -6.24 1.30
N GLU A 197 17.18 -7.52 1.34
CA GLU A 197 18.07 -8.62 1.78
C GLU A 197 18.62 -9.42 0.57
N ALA A 198 18.03 -9.23 -0.61
CA ALA A 198 18.42 -9.88 -1.86
C ALA A 198 18.31 -8.90 -3.05
N PRO A 199 18.95 -9.17 -4.20
CA PRO A 199 18.89 -8.29 -5.37
C PRO A 199 17.49 -8.20 -5.99
N CYS A 200 16.66 -9.25 -5.88
CA CYS A 200 15.30 -9.28 -6.38
C CYS A 200 14.30 -9.34 -5.21
N ILE A 201 13.43 -8.35 -5.11
CA ILE A 201 12.39 -8.28 -4.07
C ILE A 201 11.05 -8.62 -4.70
N VAL A 202 10.35 -9.59 -4.14
CA VAL A 202 9.07 -10.05 -4.66
C VAL A 202 7.96 -9.75 -3.65
N LEU A 203 6.95 -9.01 -4.10
CA LEU A 203 5.76 -8.70 -3.32
C LEU A 203 4.52 -9.28 -4.00
N LYS A 204 3.61 -9.83 -3.20
CA LYS A 204 2.31 -10.28 -3.67
C LYS A 204 1.26 -9.20 -3.48
N ARG A 205 0.37 -9.06 -4.48
CA ARG A 205 -0.74 -8.11 -4.41
C ARG A 205 -1.68 -8.29 -3.22
N SER A 206 -2.20 -7.17 -2.72
CA SER A 206 -3.46 -7.07 -1.95
C SER A 206 -4.67 -7.18 -2.86
N SER A 207 -5.86 -7.40 -2.28
CA SER A 207 -7.12 -7.57 -3.01
C SER A 207 -7.56 -6.35 -3.83
N ASP A 208 -7.22 -5.14 -3.42
CA ASP A 208 -7.60 -3.87 -4.05
C ASP A 208 -6.58 -3.34 -5.07
N ALA A 209 -5.40 -3.97 -5.14
CA ALA A 209 -4.30 -3.52 -5.98
C ALA A 209 -4.56 -3.50 -7.49
N TYR A 210 -5.55 -4.24 -7.98
CA TYR A 210 -5.89 -4.26 -9.40
C TYR A 210 -6.16 -2.84 -9.94
N SER A 211 -6.75 -1.96 -9.12
CA SER A 211 -7.05 -0.57 -9.47
C SER A 211 -5.81 0.30 -9.77
N ALA A 212 -4.62 -0.12 -9.32
CA ALA A 212 -3.38 0.63 -9.48
C ALA A 212 -2.41 0.01 -10.50
N LEU A 213 -2.64 -1.23 -10.95
CA LEU A 213 -1.66 -1.99 -11.74
C LEU A 213 -1.19 -1.27 -13.00
N ALA A 214 -2.11 -0.67 -13.76
CA ALA A 214 -1.79 0.05 -14.99
C ALA A 214 -0.95 1.33 -14.76
N ARG A 215 -0.86 1.80 -13.51
CA ARG A 215 -0.06 2.96 -13.09
C ARG A 215 1.29 2.56 -12.48
N ALA A 216 1.57 1.27 -12.35
CA ALA A 216 2.83 0.81 -11.79
C ALA A 216 3.99 1.27 -12.70
N PRO A 217 5.01 1.95 -12.16
CA PRO A 217 6.12 2.48 -12.95
C PRO A 217 7.02 1.33 -13.43
N GLU A 218 7.86 1.57 -14.45
CA GLU A 218 8.62 0.49 -15.13
C GLU A 218 9.67 -0.18 -14.25
N GLU A 219 10.11 0.50 -13.18
CA GLU A 219 11.00 0.00 -12.14
C GLU A 219 10.37 -1.17 -11.34
N ILE A 220 9.08 -1.43 -11.53
CA ILE A 220 8.36 -2.57 -10.97
C ILE A 220 7.92 -3.51 -12.11
N GLU A 221 8.57 -4.66 -12.22
CA GLU A 221 8.10 -5.73 -13.10
C GLU A 221 6.84 -6.37 -12.51
N ILE A 222 5.91 -6.80 -13.37
CA ILE A 222 4.66 -7.45 -12.97
C ILE A 222 4.64 -8.86 -13.54
N VAL A 223 4.51 -9.85 -12.66
CA VAL A 223 4.12 -11.21 -13.05
C VAL A 223 2.61 -11.31 -12.87
N TYR A 224 1.86 -11.26 -13.96
CA TYR A 224 0.40 -11.33 -13.93
C TYR A 224 -0.08 -12.76 -14.18
N VAL A 225 -0.68 -13.37 -13.17
CA VAL A 225 -1.24 -14.71 -13.24
C VAL A 225 -2.62 -14.68 -13.90
N VAL A 226 -2.75 -15.44 -14.98
CA VAL A 226 -3.99 -15.64 -15.72
C VAL A 226 -4.48 -17.06 -15.49
N ARG A 227 -5.79 -17.23 -15.29
CA ARG A 227 -6.42 -18.54 -15.08
C ARG A 227 -7.73 -18.58 -15.83
N HIS A 228 -8.17 -19.78 -16.22
CA HIS A 228 -9.47 -20.00 -16.84
C HIS A 228 -10.60 -19.31 -16.04
N PRO A 229 -11.44 -18.47 -16.68
CA PRO A 229 -12.41 -17.63 -15.98
C PRO A 229 -13.43 -18.44 -15.16
N PHE A 230 -13.88 -19.58 -15.69
CA PHE A 230 -14.83 -20.41 -14.98
C PHE A 230 -14.21 -21.14 -13.78
N ASP A 231 -12.94 -21.57 -13.85
CA ASP A 231 -12.25 -22.14 -12.70
C ASP A 231 -12.00 -21.08 -11.60
N VAL A 232 -11.87 -19.80 -11.99
CA VAL A 232 -11.80 -18.68 -11.05
C VAL A 232 -13.14 -18.47 -10.34
N LEU A 233 -14.23 -18.34 -11.11
CA LEU A 233 -15.57 -18.04 -10.59
C LEU A 233 -16.14 -19.19 -9.75
N THR A 234 -15.79 -20.43 -10.05
CA THR A 234 -16.23 -21.60 -9.28
C THR A 234 -15.30 -21.95 -8.11
N SER A 235 -14.18 -21.22 -7.95
CA SER A 235 -13.24 -21.45 -6.85
C SER A 235 -13.81 -20.91 -5.53
N VAL A 236 -13.96 -21.82 -4.56
CA VAL A 236 -14.45 -21.50 -3.21
C VAL A 236 -13.28 -21.45 -2.22
N HIS A 237 -13.25 -20.46 -1.34
CA HIS A 237 -12.28 -20.35 -0.24
C HIS A 237 -13.02 -20.51 1.09
N THR A 238 -12.71 -21.56 1.86
CA THR A 238 -13.18 -21.84 3.24
C THR A 238 -14.51 -21.18 3.63
N GLY A 239 -15.63 -21.87 3.38
CA GLY A 239 -16.99 -21.33 3.56
C GLY A 239 -17.76 -21.36 2.24
N ARG A 240 -19.09 -21.40 2.27
CA ARG A 240 -19.92 -21.56 1.05
C ARG A 240 -20.02 -20.30 0.18
N GLU A 241 -19.37 -19.20 0.56
CA GLU A 241 -19.45 -17.92 -0.15
C GLU A 241 -18.35 -17.83 -1.23
N ARG A 242 -18.75 -17.51 -2.47
CA ARG A 242 -17.84 -17.43 -3.62
C ARG A 242 -17.05 -16.12 -3.56
N TYR A 243 -15.75 -16.20 -3.28
CA TYR A 243 -14.85 -15.05 -3.09
C TYR A 243 -14.65 -14.19 -4.37
N ALA A 244 -14.74 -14.81 -5.55
CA ALA A 244 -14.67 -14.14 -6.85
C ALA A 244 -16.08 -14.02 -7.45
N THR A 245 -16.80 -12.96 -7.12
CA THR A 245 -18.11 -12.67 -7.74
C THR A 245 -17.93 -12.24 -9.21
N PRO A 246 -18.96 -12.37 -10.07
CA PRO A 246 -18.90 -11.87 -11.44
C PRO A 246 -18.50 -10.40 -11.53
N GLU A 247 -19.07 -9.53 -10.68
CA GLU A 247 -18.80 -8.08 -10.69
C GLU A 247 -17.34 -7.79 -10.35
N ARG A 248 -16.81 -8.45 -9.32
CA ARG A 248 -15.41 -8.32 -8.95
C ARG A 248 -14.50 -8.84 -10.05
N TRP A 249 -14.82 -10.00 -10.63
CA TRP A 249 -14.03 -10.59 -11.71
C TRP A 249 -13.98 -9.64 -12.91
N LYS A 250 -15.12 -9.06 -13.32
CA LYS A 250 -15.16 -8.04 -14.39
C LYS A 250 -14.32 -6.83 -14.07
N ALA A 251 -14.41 -6.27 -12.85
CA ALA A 251 -13.61 -5.11 -12.47
C ALA A 251 -12.10 -5.42 -12.53
N GLU A 252 -11.69 -6.59 -12.07
CA GLU A 252 -10.28 -7.02 -12.13
C GLU A 252 -9.84 -7.32 -13.58
N MET A 253 -10.71 -7.87 -14.43
CA MET A 253 -10.43 -8.06 -15.86
C MET A 253 -10.35 -6.74 -16.62
N ALA A 254 -11.22 -5.77 -16.33
CA ALA A 254 -11.14 -4.43 -16.92
C ALA A 254 -9.80 -3.76 -16.56
N ALA A 255 -9.38 -3.85 -15.29
CA ALA A 255 -8.07 -3.36 -14.87
C ALA A 255 -6.90 -4.11 -15.54
N PHE A 256 -7.02 -5.42 -15.73
CA PHE A 256 -6.02 -6.19 -16.47
C PHE A 256 -5.96 -5.78 -17.95
N ARG A 257 -7.10 -5.49 -18.57
CA ARG A 257 -7.15 -4.99 -19.95
C ARG A 257 -6.43 -3.65 -20.08
N LEU A 258 -6.66 -2.71 -19.15
CA LEU A 258 -5.92 -1.45 -19.08
C LEU A 258 -4.41 -1.66 -18.91
N LEU A 259 -4.01 -2.66 -18.10
CA LEU A 259 -2.60 -3.02 -17.94
C LEU A 259 -1.99 -3.51 -19.27
N LEU A 260 -2.69 -4.35 -20.03
CA LEU A 260 -2.24 -4.81 -21.37
C LEU A 260 -2.18 -3.65 -22.37
N GLU A 261 -3.19 -2.78 -22.37
CA GLU A 261 -3.29 -1.62 -23.25
C GLU A 261 -2.20 -0.57 -22.97
N SER A 262 -1.67 -0.52 -21.74
CA SER A 262 -0.56 0.38 -21.38
C SER A 262 0.74 0.08 -22.14
N ARG A 263 0.89 -1.15 -22.66
CA ARG A 263 2.11 -1.63 -23.36
C ARG A 263 3.42 -1.39 -22.59
N ARG A 264 3.35 -1.31 -21.26
CA ARG A 264 4.51 -1.13 -20.38
C ARG A 264 5.53 -2.26 -20.54
N GLY A 265 6.81 -1.93 -20.33
CA GLY A 265 7.85 -2.94 -20.14
C GLY A 265 7.62 -3.79 -18.88
N GLY A 266 8.29 -4.94 -18.81
CA GLY A 266 8.33 -5.75 -17.60
C GLY A 266 6.99 -6.38 -17.18
N LEU A 267 6.05 -6.57 -18.11
CA LEU A 267 4.84 -7.35 -17.88
C LEU A 267 5.03 -8.79 -18.37
N HIS A 268 4.98 -9.74 -17.45
CA HIS A 268 5.17 -11.16 -17.70
C HIS A 268 3.86 -11.90 -17.41
N LEU A 269 3.30 -12.58 -18.41
CA LEU A 269 2.07 -13.37 -18.25
C LEU A 269 2.40 -14.79 -17.83
N LEU A 270 1.75 -15.29 -16.78
CA LEU A 270 1.92 -16.65 -16.28
C LEU A 270 0.56 -17.35 -16.22
N GLY A 271 0.42 -18.50 -16.88
CA GLY A 271 -0.80 -19.30 -16.77
C GLY A 271 -0.83 -20.11 -15.49
N TYR A 272 -1.98 -20.15 -14.83
CA TYR A 272 -2.20 -21.10 -13.73
C TYR A 272 -2.07 -22.54 -14.22
N GLU A 273 -2.66 -22.83 -15.38
CA GLU A 273 -2.66 -24.14 -16.02
C GLU A 273 -1.23 -24.58 -16.35
N ASP A 274 -0.38 -23.67 -16.82
CA ASP A 274 1.04 -23.92 -17.09
C ASP A 274 1.77 -24.36 -15.80
N MET A 275 1.52 -23.68 -14.67
CA MET A 275 2.14 -24.01 -13.38
C MET A 275 1.76 -25.39 -12.85
N VAL A 276 0.57 -25.91 -13.17
CA VAL A 276 0.07 -27.17 -12.60
C VAL A 276 0.12 -28.35 -13.55
N LEU A 277 0.12 -28.11 -14.87
CA LEU A 277 0.25 -29.16 -15.90
C LEU A 277 1.71 -29.42 -16.24
N GLU A 278 2.51 -28.36 -16.41
CA GLU A 278 3.93 -28.45 -16.81
C GLU A 278 4.82 -27.58 -15.91
N PRO A 279 4.88 -27.85 -14.58
CA PRO A 279 5.53 -26.97 -13.61
C PRO A 279 7.00 -26.65 -13.93
N ALA A 280 7.77 -27.62 -14.43
CA ALA A 280 9.17 -27.41 -14.79
C ALA A 280 9.33 -26.48 -16.01
N VAL A 281 8.44 -26.62 -17.02
CA VAL A 281 8.44 -25.77 -18.22
C VAL A 281 8.01 -24.36 -17.86
N ALA A 282 6.97 -24.21 -17.03
CA ALA A 282 6.53 -22.91 -16.53
C ALA A 282 7.63 -22.19 -15.74
N GLN A 283 8.33 -22.92 -14.86
CA GLN A 283 9.46 -22.39 -14.11
C GLN A 283 10.60 -21.95 -15.03
N GLN A 284 10.99 -22.78 -15.99
CA GLN A 284 12.07 -22.45 -16.92
C GLN A 284 11.74 -21.19 -17.74
N ARG A 285 10.55 -21.14 -18.36
CA ARG A 285 10.13 -20.00 -19.18
C ARG A 285 10.09 -18.69 -18.38
N LEU A 286 9.55 -18.73 -17.16
CA LEU A 286 9.50 -17.55 -16.32
C LEU A 286 10.90 -17.13 -15.84
N GLY A 287 11.75 -18.10 -15.48
CA GLY A 287 13.13 -17.84 -15.10
C GLY A 287 13.95 -17.21 -16.22
N GLU A 288 13.79 -17.68 -17.46
CA GLU A 288 14.42 -17.09 -18.65
C GLU A 288 13.91 -15.67 -18.92
N ALA A 289 12.58 -15.48 -18.92
CA ALA A 289 11.96 -14.16 -19.15
C ALA A 289 12.36 -13.13 -18.10
N LEU A 290 12.50 -13.57 -16.85
CA LEU A 290 12.96 -12.74 -15.76
C LEU A 290 14.49 -12.72 -15.65
N GLY A 291 15.27 -13.53 -16.37
CA GLY A 291 16.71 -13.64 -16.13
C GLY A 291 17.08 -14.06 -14.69
N LEU A 292 16.27 -14.92 -14.07
CA LEU A 292 16.47 -15.43 -12.71
C LEU A 292 16.90 -16.91 -12.75
N PRO A 293 18.07 -17.26 -12.20
CA PRO A 293 18.52 -18.65 -12.10
C PRO A 293 17.60 -19.49 -11.22
N ILE A 294 17.37 -20.74 -11.59
CA ILE A 294 16.63 -21.70 -10.75
C ILE A 294 17.50 -22.12 -9.57
N ARG A 295 16.99 -21.95 -8.34
CA ARG A 295 17.62 -22.44 -7.11
C ARG A 295 17.08 -23.81 -6.69
N HIS A 296 15.77 -24.00 -6.81
CA HIS A 296 15.08 -25.24 -6.44
C HIS A 296 14.04 -25.63 -7.51
N PRO A 297 13.79 -26.93 -7.75
CA PRO A 297 12.73 -27.35 -8.65
C PRO A 297 11.35 -26.97 -8.12
N PHE A 298 10.56 -26.24 -8.92
CA PHE A 298 9.22 -25.79 -8.53
C PHE A 298 8.25 -26.94 -8.26
N ALA A 299 8.41 -28.09 -8.93
CA ALA A 299 7.60 -29.27 -8.66
C ALA A 299 7.68 -29.77 -7.20
N ARG A 300 8.72 -29.37 -6.46
CA ARG A 300 8.96 -29.71 -5.05
C ARG A 300 8.98 -28.49 -4.15
N PHE A 301 8.34 -27.38 -4.55
CA PHE A 301 8.37 -26.13 -3.78
C PHE A 301 7.87 -26.31 -2.33
N ASN A 302 6.93 -27.23 -2.12
CA ASN A 302 6.35 -27.54 -0.81
C ASN A 302 7.37 -28.09 0.20
N GLU A 303 8.55 -28.51 -0.25
CA GLU A 303 9.63 -29.00 0.62
C GLU A 303 10.60 -27.89 1.05
N VAL A 304 10.62 -26.78 0.31
CA VAL A 304 11.62 -25.71 0.46
C VAL A 304 11.01 -24.38 0.87
N VAL A 305 9.73 -24.15 0.58
CA VAL A 305 9.04 -22.90 0.89
C VAL A 305 8.29 -23.01 2.21
N SER A 306 8.56 -22.07 3.11
CA SER A 306 7.76 -21.83 4.30
C SER A 306 6.89 -20.59 4.10
N PHE A 307 5.59 -20.70 4.32
CA PHE A 307 4.66 -19.57 4.30
C PHE A 307 3.86 -19.49 5.61
N GLY A 308 3.34 -18.29 5.91
CA GLY A 308 2.40 -18.09 7.02
C GLY A 308 1.06 -18.82 6.81
N SER A 309 0.31 -19.03 7.89
CA SER A 309 -0.92 -19.82 7.92
C SER A 309 -1.99 -19.38 6.91
N GLY A 310 -2.14 -18.08 6.65
CA GLY A 310 -3.10 -17.56 5.67
C GLY A 310 -2.77 -17.95 4.22
N ALA A 311 -1.50 -17.93 3.85
CA ALA A 311 -1.04 -18.37 2.53
C ALA A 311 -1.23 -19.88 2.34
N VAL A 312 -0.92 -20.67 3.37
CA VAL A 312 -1.17 -22.11 3.39
C VAL A 312 -2.66 -22.41 3.22
N ALA A 313 -3.54 -21.68 3.90
CA ALA A 313 -4.99 -21.82 3.75
C ALA A 313 -5.47 -21.46 2.33
N ALA A 314 -4.92 -20.40 1.72
CA ALA A 314 -5.27 -19.98 0.36
C ALA A 314 -4.94 -21.04 -0.71
N MET A 315 -3.89 -21.84 -0.47
CA MET A 315 -3.46 -22.96 -1.31
C MET A 315 -4.12 -24.31 -0.96
N HIS A 316 -5.00 -24.34 0.05
CA HIS A 316 -5.55 -25.59 0.61
C HIS A 316 -4.46 -26.57 1.07
N GLY A 317 -3.44 -26.03 1.75
CA GLY A 317 -2.26 -26.76 2.21
C GLY A 317 -1.04 -26.55 1.30
N LEU A 318 0.15 -26.72 1.86
CA LEU A 318 1.40 -26.79 1.10
C LEU A 318 1.52 -28.18 0.49
N ARG A 319 1.32 -28.28 -0.82
CA ARG A 319 1.43 -29.52 -1.60
C ARG A 319 2.05 -29.24 -2.96
N ALA A 320 2.62 -30.28 -3.57
CA ALA A 320 3.13 -30.18 -4.94
C ALA A 320 2.02 -29.69 -5.90
N PRO A 321 2.36 -28.99 -6.99
CA PRO A 321 1.39 -28.53 -7.97
C PRO A 321 0.52 -29.68 -8.49
N ASP A 322 -0.80 -29.47 -8.55
CA ASP A 322 -1.75 -30.49 -9.01
C ASP A 322 -2.83 -29.90 -9.93
N ALA A 323 -3.19 -30.64 -10.97
CA ALA A 323 -4.13 -30.20 -11.99
C ALA A 323 -5.60 -30.52 -11.65
N LYS A 324 -5.93 -30.98 -10.43
CA LYS A 324 -7.30 -31.45 -10.13
C LYS A 324 -8.35 -30.35 -10.25
N SER A 325 -7.94 -29.10 -10.04
CA SER A 325 -8.82 -27.94 -10.14
C SER A 325 -9.00 -27.42 -11.57
N VAL A 326 -8.24 -27.91 -12.56
CA VAL A 326 -8.34 -27.43 -13.94
C VAL A 326 -9.56 -28.05 -14.60
N GLY A 327 -10.42 -27.21 -15.17
CA GLY A 327 -11.65 -27.64 -15.84
C GLY A 327 -12.60 -28.41 -14.92
N ARG A 328 -12.52 -28.20 -13.60
CA ARG A 328 -13.42 -28.89 -12.65
C ARG A 328 -14.87 -28.49 -12.89
N TRP A 329 -15.10 -27.24 -13.30
CA TRP A 329 -16.42 -26.69 -13.58
C TRP A 329 -17.22 -27.48 -14.63
N ARG A 330 -16.55 -28.21 -15.54
CA ARG A 330 -17.22 -29.05 -16.55
C ARG A 330 -17.76 -30.36 -15.99
N ARG A 331 -17.10 -30.90 -14.97
CA ARG A 331 -17.36 -32.23 -14.42
C ARG A 331 -18.23 -32.20 -13.17
N ASP A 332 -18.36 -31.03 -12.56
CA ASP A 332 -19.10 -30.78 -11.33
C ASP A 332 -20.41 -30.08 -11.68
N GLN A 333 -21.54 -30.77 -11.51
CA GLN A 333 -22.85 -30.29 -11.96
C GLN A 333 -23.25 -28.96 -11.31
N GLU A 334 -22.93 -28.76 -10.03
CA GLU A 334 -23.23 -27.52 -9.32
C GLU A 334 -22.42 -26.35 -9.89
N GLN A 335 -21.15 -26.59 -10.20
CA GLN A 335 -20.31 -25.58 -10.84
C GLN A 335 -20.76 -25.26 -12.26
N LEU A 336 -21.15 -26.26 -13.04
CA LEU A 336 -21.64 -26.06 -14.40
C LEU A 336 -22.92 -25.22 -14.44
N GLU A 337 -23.89 -25.52 -13.58
CA GLU A 337 -25.12 -24.73 -13.46
C GLU A 337 -24.83 -23.30 -12.97
N TYR A 338 -23.87 -23.14 -12.06
CA TYR A 338 -23.43 -21.80 -11.67
C TYR A 338 -22.82 -21.03 -12.84
N VAL A 339 -21.90 -21.63 -13.60
CA VAL A 339 -21.29 -21.00 -14.78
C VAL A 339 -22.38 -20.56 -15.77
N LYS A 340 -23.35 -21.43 -16.07
CA LYS A 340 -24.51 -21.08 -16.94
C LYS A 340 -25.24 -19.84 -16.44
N SER A 341 -25.49 -19.74 -15.13
CA SER A 341 -26.23 -18.61 -14.54
C SER A 341 -25.49 -17.27 -14.58
N VAL A 342 -24.15 -17.29 -14.54
CA VAL A 342 -23.34 -16.05 -14.55
C VAL A 342 -22.84 -15.67 -15.94
N LEU A 343 -22.78 -16.62 -16.88
CA LEU A 343 -22.23 -16.43 -18.22
C LEU A 343 -22.71 -15.14 -18.92
N PRO A 344 -24.00 -14.79 -18.94
CA PRO A 344 -24.48 -13.59 -19.64
C PRO A 344 -23.92 -12.28 -19.08
N GLN A 345 -23.43 -12.30 -17.84
CA GLN A 345 -22.93 -11.13 -17.14
C GLN A 345 -21.45 -10.88 -17.43
N LEU A 346 -20.70 -11.88 -17.93
CA LEU A 346 -19.23 -11.84 -18.03
C LEU A 346 -18.71 -11.07 -19.24
N GLU A 347 -19.58 -10.68 -20.16
CA GLU A 347 -19.19 -9.88 -21.32
C GLU A 347 -19.05 -8.38 -20.96
N PRO A 348 -18.15 -7.65 -21.65
CA PRO A 348 -17.27 -8.09 -22.74
C PRO A 348 -15.96 -8.77 -22.29
N GLU A 349 -15.73 -8.90 -20.97
CA GLU A 349 -14.44 -9.34 -20.43
C GLU A 349 -14.08 -10.78 -20.80
N LEU A 350 -15.08 -11.65 -20.92
CA LEU A 350 -14.88 -13.04 -21.29
C LEU A 350 -14.32 -13.21 -22.70
N SER A 351 -14.87 -12.47 -23.67
CA SER A 351 -14.47 -12.58 -25.08
C SER A 351 -13.00 -12.28 -25.30
N TRP A 352 -12.49 -11.15 -24.79
CA TRP A 352 -11.09 -10.78 -25.04
C TRP A 352 -10.12 -11.66 -24.27
N LEU A 353 -10.47 -12.09 -23.05
CA LEU A 353 -9.62 -12.97 -22.25
C LEU A 353 -9.48 -14.35 -22.90
N THR A 354 -10.58 -14.84 -23.47
CA THR A 354 -10.61 -16.08 -24.25
C THR A 354 -9.66 -15.98 -25.43
N ASN A 355 -9.70 -14.88 -26.18
CA ASN A 355 -8.78 -14.65 -27.31
C ASN A 355 -7.31 -14.55 -26.87
N LEU A 356 -7.04 -13.97 -25.69
CA LEU A 356 -5.67 -13.83 -25.18
C LEU A 356 -5.00 -15.16 -24.88
N ARG A 357 -5.74 -16.13 -24.33
CA ARG A 357 -5.18 -17.42 -23.84
C ARG A 357 -5.68 -18.66 -24.58
N GLY A 358 -6.60 -18.50 -25.53
CA GLY A 358 -7.24 -19.62 -26.22
C GLY A 358 -8.10 -20.48 -25.30
N TYR A 359 -8.75 -19.88 -24.29
CA TYR A 359 -9.57 -20.65 -23.34
C TYR A 359 -10.84 -21.17 -24.01
N ASP A 360 -11.12 -22.46 -23.88
CA ASP A 360 -12.39 -23.02 -24.31
C ASP A 360 -13.48 -22.75 -23.26
N VAL A 361 -14.38 -21.83 -23.60
CA VAL A 361 -15.52 -21.41 -22.74
C VAL A 361 -16.85 -22.01 -23.20
N THR A 362 -16.83 -23.01 -24.08
CA THR A 362 -18.04 -23.75 -24.50
C THR A 362 -18.61 -24.59 -23.36
N LEU A 363 -19.94 -24.60 -23.22
CA LEU A 363 -20.67 -25.25 -22.12
C LEU A 363 -21.16 -26.65 -22.44
#